data_AF-A0A6A3JI40-F1
#
_entry.id   AF-A0A6A3JI40-F1
#
_cell.length_a   1.000
_cell.length_b   1.000
_cell.length_c   1.000
_cell.angle_alpha   90.00
_cell.angle_beta   90.00
_cell.angle_gamma   90.00
#
_symmetry.space_group_name_H-M   'P 1'
#
loop_
_entity.id
_entity.type
_entity.pdbx_description
1 polymer ?
#
loop_
_entity_poly.entity_id
_entity_poly.type
_entity_poly.pdbx_seq_one_letter_code
_entity_poly.pdbx_strand_id
1 'polypeptide(L)'
;MGATSFGRRVVSIPLVWTLLNVLSGVTADCAAGSTTLTTEGCSGCGDYDLCLGFSSADECSGSDCVTDGDCTYQCMSVNANLSTLVVLIEFGGFKSSKEVAAGGYTDTGYPDLTNKWPSANNDDVTAVSTIDVSSAVTTFIMSGGTAAVNYPQGKVASVTLTADFISAATAVTKVVLQNLDLDAEIASLSSFLPSTVEHIELDNTLLSDFPAGLGDLTSLQQLILDYNYITSVDSLDVIDSLTTLSLESNSIASFTGVFANLEYLYLGDNNLTSIPSAIFSHSHLSVLNLTGNSFEFRSLTLDQADFLNSLETLVLSDSDFAVDLECDDMEQVKVQDVTRVPLFQRA
;
A
#
# COMPACT_ATOMS: atom_id res chain seq x y z
N MET A 1 64.77 -37.04 19.69
CA MET A 1 64.02 -35.89 19.12
C MET A 1 63.13 -35.36 20.23
N GLY A 2 63.57 -34.30 20.90
CA GLY A 2 62.90 -33.73 22.05
C GLY A 2 63.57 -32.43 22.48
N ALA A 3 62.72 -31.40 22.62
CA ALA A 3 62.81 -30.18 23.41
C ALA A 3 64.09 -29.31 23.41
N THR A 4 63.93 -28.05 23.00
CA THR A 4 64.55 -26.90 23.67
C THR A 4 63.60 -25.70 23.71
N SER A 5 63.60 -25.03 24.86
CA SER A 5 62.78 -23.87 25.26
C SER A 5 63.61 -22.58 25.38
N PHE A 6 62.90 -21.47 25.65
CA PHE A 6 63.35 -20.10 26.00
C PHE A 6 63.85 -19.23 24.84
N GLY A 7 63.47 -17.96 24.70
CA GLY A 7 62.59 -17.06 25.47
C GLY A 7 62.65 -15.68 24.80
N ARG A 8 61.56 -14.91 24.79
CA ARG A 8 61.59 -13.53 24.26
C ARG A 8 60.97 -12.55 25.26
N ARG A 9 61.74 -11.48 25.48
CA ARG A 9 61.61 -10.44 26.50
C ARG A 9 60.29 -9.67 26.44
N VAL A 10 59.74 -9.41 27.62
CA VAL A 10 58.70 -8.41 27.88
C VAL A 10 59.32 -7.01 27.80
N VAL A 11 58.70 -6.11 27.02
CA VAL A 11 58.90 -4.66 27.12
C VAL A 11 57.56 -4.05 27.44
N SER A 12 57.42 -3.59 28.67
CA SER A 12 56.27 -2.85 29.20
C SER A 12 56.34 -1.39 28.76
N ILE A 13 55.36 -0.92 27.99
CA ILE A 13 55.17 0.50 27.66
C ILE A 13 54.03 1.01 28.57
N PRO A 14 54.22 2.11 29.33
CA PRO A 14 53.18 2.63 30.19
C PRO A 14 52.10 3.32 29.34
N LEU A 15 50.83 2.94 29.55
CA LEU A 15 49.67 3.66 29.02
C LEU A 15 49.54 4.99 29.75
N VAL A 16 49.95 6.08 29.09
CA VAL A 16 49.57 7.43 29.47
C VAL A 16 48.16 7.65 28.94
N TRP A 17 47.16 7.64 29.83
CA TRP A 17 45.80 8.08 29.54
C TRP A 17 45.81 9.60 29.35
N THR A 18 45.91 10.06 28.10
CA THR A 18 45.47 11.40 27.73
C THR A 18 43.95 11.35 27.53
N LEU A 19 43.21 11.94 28.46
CA LEU A 19 41.82 12.33 28.26
C LEU A 19 41.76 13.29 27.07
N LEU A 20 41.43 12.77 25.88
CA LEU A 20 40.90 13.59 24.81
C LEU A 20 39.46 13.92 25.20
N ASN A 21 39.23 15.13 25.70
CA ASN A 21 37.92 15.75 25.61
C ASN A 21 37.62 15.97 24.14
N VAL A 22 37.01 14.98 23.50
CA VAL A 22 36.25 15.21 22.29
C VAL A 22 35.03 16.00 22.75
N LEU A 23 35.06 17.32 22.52
CA LEU A 23 33.83 18.09 22.39
C LEU A 23 33.10 17.52 21.18
N SER A 24 32.40 16.41 21.39
CA SER A 24 31.40 15.92 20.47
C SER A 24 30.19 16.81 20.70
N GLY A 25 30.15 17.94 19.99
CA GLY A 25 28.87 18.53 19.60
C GLY A 25 28.21 17.56 18.63
N VAL A 26 27.71 16.44 19.16
CA VAL A 26 26.67 15.68 18.49
C VAL A 26 25.45 16.55 18.72
N THR A 27 25.00 17.26 17.69
CA THR A 27 23.60 17.71 17.69
C THR A 27 22.80 16.44 17.90
N ALA A 28 22.07 16.33 19.02
CA ALA A 28 21.12 15.25 19.16
C ALA A 28 20.17 15.37 17.96
N ASP A 29 20.10 14.35 17.10
CA ASP A 29 19.09 14.34 16.04
C ASP A 29 17.74 14.21 16.76
N CYS A 30 16.98 15.31 16.77
CA CYS A 30 15.69 15.38 17.43
C CYS A 30 14.70 14.52 16.63
N ALA A 31 14.32 13.37 17.19
CA ALA A 31 13.53 12.34 16.50
C ALA A 31 14.15 11.98 15.12
N ALA A 32 13.33 11.78 14.09
CA ALA A 32 13.78 11.50 12.72
C ALA A 32 14.05 12.77 11.88
N GLY A 33 14.14 13.95 12.53
CA GLY A 33 14.31 15.25 11.90
C GLY A 33 13.00 15.96 11.55
N SER A 34 13.11 17.13 10.90
CA SER A 34 11.99 18.05 10.73
C SER A 34 11.07 17.71 9.55
N THR A 35 11.47 16.77 8.70
CA THR A 35 10.73 16.37 7.50
C THR A 35 10.26 14.91 7.53
N THR A 36 10.47 14.22 8.65
CA THR A 36 10.12 12.81 8.82
C THR A 36 9.13 12.65 9.96
N LEU A 37 7.91 12.26 9.62
CA LEU A 37 6.88 11.98 10.61
C LEU A 37 7.19 10.64 11.31
N THR A 38 7.15 10.62 12.64
CA THR A 38 7.50 9.45 13.45
C THR A 38 6.85 9.51 14.83
N THR A 39 6.82 8.41 15.56
CA THR A 39 6.60 8.40 17.02
C THR A 39 7.91 8.18 17.79
N GLU A 40 8.97 7.77 17.10
CA GLU A 40 10.25 7.44 17.71
C GLU A 40 11.05 8.72 18.03
N GLY A 41 11.56 8.81 19.26
CA GLY A 41 12.38 9.95 19.71
C GLY A 41 11.61 11.23 20.00
N CYS A 42 10.27 11.16 20.09
CA CYS A 42 9.37 12.28 20.40
C CYS A 42 9.24 12.55 21.92
N SER A 43 10.33 12.73 22.66
CA SER A 43 10.33 12.76 24.14
C SER A 43 9.46 13.86 24.78
N GLY A 44 9.16 14.93 24.04
CA GLY A 44 8.27 16.01 24.48
C GLY A 44 6.78 15.79 24.18
N CYS A 45 6.40 14.74 23.44
CA CYS A 45 5.02 14.48 23.02
C CYS A 45 4.34 13.41 23.90
N GLY A 46 3.01 13.30 23.79
CA GLY A 46 2.25 12.25 24.47
C GLY A 46 2.55 10.86 23.94
N ASP A 47 2.13 9.82 24.68
CA ASP A 47 2.26 8.44 24.22
C ASP A 47 1.54 8.24 22.87
N TYR A 48 2.25 7.67 21.89
CA TYR A 48 1.78 7.44 20.51
C TYR A 48 1.46 8.72 19.70
N ASP A 49 1.72 9.90 20.24
CA ASP A 49 1.64 11.14 19.47
C ASP A 49 2.70 11.09 18.37
N LEU A 50 2.31 11.49 17.17
CA LEU A 50 3.27 11.64 16.07
C LEU A 50 4.00 12.97 16.27
N CYS A 51 5.24 13.05 15.80
CA CYS A 51 5.97 14.30 15.85
C CYS A 51 6.86 14.54 14.63
N LEU A 52 7.16 15.82 14.42
CA LEU A 52 8.31 16.29 13.66
C LEU A 52 9.31 16.88 14.65
N GLY A 53 10.60 16.56 14.48
CA GLY A 53 11.66 16.98 15.39
C GLY A 53 12.53 18.10 14.82
N PHE A 54 12.79 19.11 15.63
CA PHE A 54 13.52 20.32 15.24
C PHE A 54 14.69 20.57 16.19
N SER A 55 15.79 21.07 15.63
CA SER A 55 17.01 21.40 16.37
C SER A 55 16.96 22.78 17.05
N SER A 56 15.95 23.58 16.73
CA SER A 56 15.72 24.92 17.28
C SER A 56 14.23 25.20 17.46
N ALA A 57 13.90 25.91 18.53
CA ALA A 57 12.53 26.34 18.82
C ALA A 57 11.97 27.30 17.76
N ASP A 58 12.82 28.04 17.04
CA ASP A 58 12.41 28.97 15.99
C ASP A 58 11.93 28.27 14.71
N GLU A 59 12.24 26.96 14.56
CA GLU A 59 11.85 26.16 13.40
C GLU A 59 10.44 25.57 13.53
N CYS A 60 9.91 25.53 14.75
CA CYS A 60 8.55 25.05 15.02
C CYS A 60 7.63 26.24 15.29
N SER A 61 6.46 26.27 14.63
CA SER A 61 5.47 27.32 14.85
C SER A 61 4.10 26.73 15.15
N GLY A 62 3.43 27.23 16.20
CA GLY A 62 2.10 26.77 16.61
C GLY A 62 1.99 26.52 18.11
N SER A 63 0.78 26.22 18.57
CA SER A 63 0.52 25.81 19.97
C SER A 63 1.06 24.43 20.29
N ASP A 64 1.34 23.63 19.26
CA ASP A 64 1.61 22.22 19.38
C ASP A 64 3.13 21.93 19.40
N CYS A 65 3.93 22.99 19.45
CA CYS A 65 5.37 22.94 19.59
C CYS A 65 5.76 22.76 21.06
N VAL A 66 6.47 21.68 21.38
CA VAL A 66 6.95 21.37 22.73
C VAL A 66 8.47 21.26 22.71
N THR A 67 9.14 22.02 23.58
CA THR A 67 10.59 21.95 23.75
C THR A 67 10.94 21.04 24.92
N ASP A 68 11.80 20.05 24.68
CA ASP A 68 12.39 19.18 25.69
C ASP A 68 13.91 19.10 25.48
N GLY A 69 14.67 19.61 26.44
CA GLY A 69 16.12 19.76 26.33
C GLY A 69 16.51 20.69 25.16
N ASP A 70 17.39 20.19 24.29
CA ASP A 70 17.86 20.90 23.09
C ASP A 70 16.93 20.69 21.87
N CYS A 71 15.89 19.87 22.01
CA CYS A 71 14.97 19.52 20.94
C CYS A 71 13.64 20.25 21.06
N THR A 72 13.06 20.60 19.92
CA THR A 72 11.66 21.06 19.83
C THR A 72 10.89 20.12 18.93
N TYR A 73 9.66 19.78 19.30
CA TYR A 73 8.81 18.84 18.59
C TYR A 73 7.50 19.49 18.23
N GLN A 74 7.03 19.31 17.00
CA GLN A 74 5.64 19.56 16.67
C GLN A 74 4.84 18.29 16.97
N CYS A 75 4.11 18.27 18.08
CA CYS A 75 3.37 17.09 18.53
C CYS A 75 1.97 17.06 17.92
N MET A 76 1.60 15.91 17.35
CA MET A 76 0.29 15.67 16.75
C MET A 76 -0.44 14.63 17.60
N SER A 77 -1.37 15.11 18.42
CA SER A 77 -1.95 14.25 19.46
C SER A 77 -2.80 13.12 18.91
N VAL A 78 -2.60 11.92 19.45
CA VAL A 78 -3.35 10.72 19.11
C VAL A 78 -4.18 10.25 20.31
N ASN A 79 -5.46 9.94 20.08
CA ASN A 79 -6.25 9.27 21.09
C ASN A 79 -5.94 7.77 21.12
N ALA A 80 -5.12 7.36 22.09
CA ALA A 80 -4.66 5.97 22.27
C ALA A 80 -5.77 4.94 22.55
N ASN A 81 -7.02 5.36 22.81
CA ASN A 81 -8.16 4.46 23.04
C ASN A 81 -8.97 4.16 21.78
N LEU A 82 -8.61 4.72 20.62
CA LEU A 82 -9.32 4.45 19.38
C LEU A 82 -8.90 3.10 18.79
N SER A 83 -9.88 2.36 18.28
CA SER A 83 -9.63 1.14 17.49
C SER A 83 -9.12 1.44 16.08
N THR A 84 -9.30 2.68 15.63
CA THR A 84 -8.90 3.16 14.31
C THR A 84 -8.05 4.40 14.46
N LEU A 85 -6.84 4.36 13.93
CA LEU A 85 -5.97 5.52 13.75
C LEU A 85 -6.00 5.94 12.29
N VAL A 86 -6.27 7.21 12.03
CA VAL A 86 -6.09 7.83 10.72
C VAL A 86 -4.96 8.84 10.83
N VAL A 87 -4.01 8.79 9.89
CA VAL A 87 -2.93 9.77 9.71
C VAL A 87 -3.14 10.43 8.36
N LEU A 88 -3.15 11.76 8.32
CA LEU A 88 -3.41 12.53 7.11
C LEU A 88 -2.13 13.23 6.64
N ILE A 89 -1.78 13.05 5.37
CA ILE A 89 -0.71 13.80 4.71
C ILE A 89 -1.38 14.78 3.75
N GLU A 90 -1.56 16.02 4.20
CA GLU A 90 -2.24 17.05 3.42
C GLU A 90 -1.48 17.32 2.13
N PHE A 91 -2.20 17.51 1.02
CA PHE A 91 -1.54 17.82 -0.24
C PHE A 91 -0.81 19.17 -0.17
N GLY A 92 0.45 19.17 -0.55
CA GLY A 92 1.27 20.36 -0.74
C GLY A 92 1.35 20.79 -2.21
N GLY A 93 2.48 21.39 -2.58
CA GLY A 93 2.83 21.76 -3.94
C GLY A 93 3.23 20.59 -4.85
N PHE A 94 3.43 19.38 -4.30
CA PHE A 94 3.71 18.18 -5.10
C PHE A 94 2.55 17.86 -6.06
N LYS A 95 2.92 17.41 -7.27
CA LYS A 95 1.99 16.90 -8.28
C LYS A 95 2.61 15.70 -8.95
N SER A 96 1.92 14.57 -8.92
CA SER A 96 2.37 13.37 -9.62
C SER A 96 2.40 13.58 -11.13
N SER A 97 3.17 12.74 -11.83
CA SER A 97 3.18 12.74 -13.30
C SER A 97 1.78 12.51 -13.89
N LYS A 98 0.93 11.74 -13.19
CA LYS A 98 -0.43 11.41 -13.58
C LYS A 98 -1.38 12.59 -13.39
N GLU A 99 -1.28 13.29 -12.27
CA GLU A 99 -2.03 14.53 -12.04
C GLU A 99 -1.68 15.59 -13.08
N VAL A 100 -0.38 15.79 -13.36
CA VAL A 100 0.07 16.74 -14.39
C VAL A 100 -0.49 16.37 -15.76
N ALA A 101 -0.48 15.08 -16.12
CA ALA A 101 -1.05 14.60 -17.37
C ALA A 101 -2.58 14.81 -17.47
N ALA A 102 -3.28 14.76 -16.34
CA ALA A 102 -4.72 15.05 -16.25
C ALA A 102 -5.06 16.56 -16.29
N GLY A 103 -4.05 17.44 -16.35
CA GLY A 103 -4.24 18.89 -16.34
C GLY A 103 -4.31 19.51 -14.94
N GLY A 104 -4.01 18.73 -13.90
CA GLY A 104 -4.10 19.13 -12.49
C GLY A 104 -5.51 19.03 -11.92
N TYR A 105 -5.59 18.93 -10.59
CA TYR A 105 -6.84 18.89 -9.86
C TYR A 105 -7.02 20.11 -8.95
N THR A 106 -8.27 20.42 -8.61
CA THR A 106 -8.61 21.41 -7.59
C THR A 106 -9.04 20.69 -6.31
N ASP A 107 -8.44 21.08 -5.19
CA ASP A 107 -8.70 20.46 -3.88
C ASP A 107 -9.92 21.11 -3.21
N THR A 108 -11.07 21.06 -3.89
CA THR A 108 -12.34 21.62 -3.39
C THR A 108 -13.44 20.58 -3.38
N GLY A 109 -14.31 20.61 -2.36
CA GLY A 109 -15.44 19.69 -2.24
C GLY A 109 -15.16 18.44 -1.39
N TYR A 110 -13.97 18.31 -0.82
CA TYR A 110 -13.62 17.24 0.10
C TYR A 110 -13.79 17.68 1.57
N PRO A 111 -14.16 16.78 2.49
CA PRO A 111 -14.15 17.07 3.91
C PRO A 111 -12.75 17.47 4.40
N ASP A 112 -12.71 18.29 5.44
CA ASP A 112 -11.49 18.60 6.17
C ASP A 112 -11.58 18.02 7.59
N LEU A 113 -10.77 17.00 7.84
CA LEU A 113 -10.71 16.23 9.09
C LEU A 113 -9.35 16.40 9.79
N THR A 114 -8.53 17.37 9.39
CA THR A 114 -7.22 17.70 10.01
C THR A 114 -7.34 18.08 11.50
N ASN A 115 -8.49 18.63 11.91
CA ASN A 115 -8.77 18.91 13.33
C ASN A 115 -9.17 17.66 14.14
N LYS A 116 -9.43 16.52 13.49
CA LYS A 116 -9.88 15.27 14.11
C LYS A 116 -8.75 14.25 14.20
N TRP A 117 -7.88 14.23 13.20
CA TRP A 117 -6.83 13.24 13.01
C TRP A 117 -5.48 13.93 12.90
N PRO A 118 -4.39 13.33 13.38
CA PRO A 118 -3.06 13.88 13.18
C PRO A 118 -2.80 14.12 11.69
N SER A 119 -2.34 15.32 11.35
CA SER A 119 -2.05 15.70 9.98
C SER A 119 -0.74 16.46 9.84
N ALA A 120 -0.11 16.33 8.69
CA ALA A 120 1.08 17.08 8.32
C ALA A 120 1.01 17.51 6.85
N ASN A 121 1.56 18.67 6.52
CA ASN A 121 1.61 19.15 5.14
C ASN A 121 2.73 18.46 4.36
N ASN A 122 2.43 18.01 3.13
CA ASN A 122 3.41 17.34 2.28
C ASN A 122 4.52 18.26 1.72
N ASP A 123 4.39 19.58 1.84
CA ASP A 123 5.50 20.51 1.59
C ASP A 123 6.57 20.44 2.70
N ASP A 124 6.18 20.00 3.90
CA ASP A 124 7.06 19.91 5.07
C ASP A 124 7.51 18.46 5.33
N VAL A 125 6.64 17.48 5.08
CA VAL A 125 6.90 16.05 5.32
C VAL A 125 7.16 15.31 4.02
N THR A 126 8.34 14.70 3.93
CA THR A 126 8.80 13.91 2.77
C THR A 126 8.95 12.43 3.09
N ALA A 127 8.95 12.06 4.37
CA ALA A 127 9.11 10.68 4.80
C ALA A 127 8.25 10.37 6.02
N VAL A 128 7.89 9.09 6.16
CA VAL A 128 7.25 8.58 7.36
C VAL A 128 8.04 7.37 7.85
N SER A 129 8.52 7.46 9.09
CA SER A 129 9.24 6.39 9.75
C SER A 129 8.33 5.62 10.71
N THR A 130 8.92 4.89 11.65
CA THR A 130 8.25 4.18 12.74
C THR A 130 7.07 4.97 13.31
N ILE A 131 5.88 4.36 13.24
CA ILE A 131 4.67 4.79 13.93
C ILE A 131 4.27 3.67 14.88
N ASP A 132 4.64 3.83 16.14
CA ASP A 132 4.12 3.03 17.24
C ASP A 132 2.65 3.38 17.45
N VAL A 133 1.82 2.35 17.50
CA VAL A 133 0.39 2.50 17.79
C VAL A 133 0.02 1.77 19.07
N SER A 134 -0.98 2.28 19.77
CA SER A 134 -1.57 1.61 20.92
C SER A 134 -2.08 0.23 20.54
N SER A 135 -1.98 -0.73 21.48
CA SER A 135 -2.56 -2.08 21.33
C SER A 135 -4.08 -2.11 21.11
N ALA A 136 -4.77 -0.99 21.29
CA ALA A 136 -6.19 -0.85 20.96
C ALA A 136 -6.44 -0.70 19.45
N VAL A 137 -5.45 -0.23 18.67
CA VAL A 137 -5.59 0.04 17.24
C VAL A 137 -5.56 -1.27 16.46
N THR A 138 -6.68 -1.58 15.80
CA THR A 138 -6.82 -2.73 14.90
C THR A 138 -6.87 -2.30 13.44
N THR A 139 -7.21 -1.04 13.18
CA THR A 139 -7.27 -0.44 11.85
C THR A 139 -6.35 0.77 11.77
N PHE A 140 -5.35 0.70 10.90
CA PHE A 140 -4.45 1.80 10.61
C PHE A 140 -4.77 2.34 9.22
N ILE A 141 -4.96 3.66 9.12
CA ILE A 141 -5.24 4.36 7.86
C ILE A 141 -4.23 5.48 7.71
N MET A 142 -3.54 5.54 6.59
CA MET A 142 -2.81 6.72 6.15
C MET A 142 -3.36 7.18 4.81
N SER A 143 -3.74 8.46 4.72
CA SER A 143 -4.29 9.01 3.49
C SER A 143 -3.59 10.30 3.12
N GLY A 144 -3.28 10.45 1.83
CA GLY A 144 -3.07 11.77 1.25
C GLY A 144 -4.37 12.59 1.29
N GLY A 145 -4.24 13.90 1.47
CA GLY A 145 -5.35 14.84 1.58
C GLY A 145 -5.81 15.13 3.01
N THR A 146 -6.88 15.90 3.13
CA THR A 146 -7.45 16.37 4.40
C THR A 146 -8.47 15.41 5.01
N ALA A 147 -8.76 14.29 4.35
CA ALA A 147 -9.66 13.26 4.83
C ALA A 147 -9.33 11.91 4.17
N ALA A 148 -9.62 10.81 4.85
CA ALA A 148 -9.53 9.46 4.28
C ALA A 148 -10.74 9.18 3.38
N VAL A 149 -10.70 9.71 2.16
CA VAL A 149 -11.72 9.57 1.10
C VAL A 149 -11.06 9.35 -0.26
N ASN A 150 -11.84 9.01 -1.27
CA ASN A 150 -11.32 8.82 -2.63
C ASN A 150 -11.09 10.19 -3.29
N TYR A 151 -9.85 10.48 -3.62
CA TYR A 151 -9.47 11.62 -4.46
C TYR A 151 -9.36 11.19 -5.93
N PRO A 152 -9.26 12.14 -6.88
CA PRO A 152 -9.10 11.80 -8.30
C PRO A 152 -7.84 10.96 -8.52
N GLN A 153 -7.94 9.95 -9.38
CA GLN A 153 -6.82 9.04 -9.67
C GLN A 153 -5.55 9.82 -10.07
N GLY A 154 -4.45 9.58 -9.40
CA GLY A 154 -3.18 10.27 -9.57
C GLY A 154 -2.98 11.48 -8.66
N LYS A 155 -4.01 11.98 -7.97
CA LYS A 155 -3.86 13.00 -6.92
C LYS A 155 -3.38 12.33 -5.63
N VAL A 156 -2.10 12.52 -5.31
CA VAL A 156 -1.45 11.86 -4.18
C VAL A 156 -0.50 12.80 -3.44
N ALA A 157 -0.21 12.48 -2.18
CA ALA A 157 0.91 13.05 -1.45
C ALA A 157 2.17 12.18 -1.65
N SER A 158 3.35 12.79 -1.75
CA SER A 158 4.61 12.09 -1.96
C SER A 158 5.37 11.92 -0.65
N VAL A 159 5.42 10.69 -0.14
CA VAL A 159 6.16 10.34 1.08
C VAL A 159 6.90 9.04 0.88
N THR A 160 8.11 8.95 1.43
CA THR A 160 8.85 7.68 1.50
C THR A 160 8.56 6.97 2.82
N LEU A 161 8.16 5.70 2.77
CA LEU A 161 8.02 4.86 3.97
C LEU A 161 9.36 4.18 4.29
N THR A 162 9.75 4.18 5.57
CA THR A 162 10.96 3.47 6.02
C THR A 162 10.65 2.03 6.46
N ALA A 163 11.70 1.21 6.62
CA ALA A 163 11.57 -0.22 6.90
C ALA A 163 10.82 -0.55 8.21
N ASP A 164 10.82 0.36 9.17
CA ASP A 164 10.25 0.17 10.50
C ASP A 164 8.86 0.82 10.66
N PHE A 165 8.19 1.16 9.54
CA PHE A 165 6.95 1.92 9.50
C PHE A 165 5.88 1.51 10.53
N ILE A 166 5.16 0.39 10.35
CA ILE A 166 4.20 -0.14 11.34
C ILE A 166 4.37 -1.64 11.57
N SER A 167 5.51 -2.21 11.17
CA SER A 167 5.77 -3.65 11.21
C SER A 167 5.68 -4.24 12.64
N ALA A 168 5.91 -3.43 13.67
CA ALA A 168 5.78 -3.81 15.08
C ALA A 168 4.33 -3.79 15.62
N ALA A 169 3.36 -3.26 14.87
CA ALA A 169 1.98 -3.05 15.31
C ALA A 169 1.13 -4.33 15.28
N THR A 170 1.46 -5.30 16.13
CA THR A 170 0.85 -6.65 16.14
C THR A 170 -0.65 -6.73 16.43
N ALA A 171 -1.30 -5.65 16.87
CA ALA A 171 -2.75 -5.60 17.02
C ALA A 171 -3.49 -5.19 15.73
N VAL A 172 -2.76 -4.62 14.76
CA VAL A 172 -3.32 -4.14 13.50
C VAL A 172 -3.60 -5.32 12.56
N THR A 173 -4.84 -5.40 12.10
CA THR A 173 -5.31 -6.41 11.13
C THR A 173 -5.79 -5.79 9.83
N LYS A 174 -6.16 -4.50 9.83
CA LYS A 174 -6.51 -3.75 8.62
C LYS A 174 -5.57 -2.56 8.43
N VAL A 175 -4.94 -2.48 7.26
CA VAL A 175 -4.09 -1.37 6.83
C VAL A 175 -4.69 -0.76 5.57
N VAL A 176 -4.84 0.57 5.56
CA VAL A 176 -5.29 1.35 4.41
C VAL A 176 -4.26 2.43 4.14
N LEU A 177 -3.59 2.37 3.00
CA LEU A 177 -2.69 3.40 2.51
C LEU A 177 -3.27 3.93 1.21
N GLN A 178 -3.74 5.17 1.19
CA GLN A 178 -4.49 5.66 0.03
C GLN A 178 -4.10 7.08 -0.36
N ASN A 179 -4.15 7.40 -1.65
CA ASN A 179 -3.76 8.71 -2.17
C ASN A 179 -2.30 9.09 -1.82
N LEU A 180 -1.39 8.12 -1.81
CA LEU A 180 0.04 8.29 -1.49
C LEU A 180 0.89 7.77 -2.65
N ASP A 181 1.96 8.47 -3.03
CA ASP A 181 2.94 7.93 -3.99
C ASP A 181 3.75 6.82 -3.32
N LEU A 182 3.45 5.55 -3.63
CA LEU A 182 4.11 4.36 -3.05
C LEU A 182 4.73 3.44 -4.11
N ASP A 183 4.87 3.91 -5.35
CA ASP A 183 5.38 3.11 -6.46
C ASP A 183 6.84 2.67 -6.21
N ALA A 184 7.63 3.46 -5.46
CA ALA A 184 9.01 3.12 -5.14
C ALA A 184 9.13 2.06 -4.02
N GLU A 185 8.15 1.99 -3.11
CA GLU A 185 8.13 1.14 -1.92
C GLU A 185 7.46 -0.22 -2.18
N ILE A 186 6.75 -0.36 -3.30
CA ILE A 186 5.87 -1.50 -3.59
C ILE A 186 6.54 -2.88 -3.50
N ALA A 187 7.83 -2.95 -3.83
CA ALA A 187 8.61 -4.20 -3.78
C ALA A 187 9.02 -4.62 -2.36
N SER A 188 8.96 -3.70 -1.38
CA SER A 188 9.38 -3.95 0.02
C SER A 188 8.24 -3.76 1.03
N LEU A 189 7.06 -3.35 0.55
CA LEU A 189 5.93 -2.97 1.39
C LEU A 189 5.53 -4.07 2.39
N SER A 190 5.61 -5.34 2.01
CA SER A 190 5.33 -6.48 2.90
C SER A 190 6.14 -6.45 4.19
N SER A 191 7.40 -5.99 4.14
CA SER A 191 8.28 -5.88 5.31
C SER A 191 7.96 -4.70 6.24
N PHE A 192 7.20 -3.72 5.74
CA PHE A 192 6.83 -2.50 6.47
C PHE A 192 5.53 -2.69 7.29
N LEU A 193 4.82 -3.79 7.05
CA LEU A 193 3.52 -4.11 7.61
C LEU A 193 3.62 -5.23 8.65
N PRO A 194 2.71 -5.27 9.65
CA PRO A 194 2.71 -6.35 10.62
C PRO A 194 2.23 -7.66 9.98
N SER A 195 2.78 -8.80 10.41
CA SER A 195 2.41 -10.12 9.88
C SER A 195 0.97 -10.56 10.22
N THR A 196 0.30 -9.81 11.10
CA THR A 196 -1.10 -10.00 11.51
C THR A 196 -2.10 -9.37 10.54
N VAL A 197 -1.65 -8.65 9.51
CA VAL A 197 -2.56 -7.99 8.58
C VAL A 197 -3.37 -9.01 7.79
N GLU A 198 -4.69 -8.86 7.85
CA GLU A 198 -5.69 -9.65 7.14
C GLU A 198 -6.25 -8.88 5.94
N HIS A 199 -6.15 -7.55 5.97
CA HIS A 199 -6.75 -6.66 5.00
C HIS A 199 -5.81 -5.50 4.65
N ILE A 200 -5.48 -5.36 3.36
CA ILE A 200 -4.68 -4.27 2.81
C ILE A 200 -5.48 -3.55 1.72
N GLU A 201 -5.60 -2.22 1.84
CA GLU A 201 -6.09 -1.33 0.77
C GLU A 201 -4.95 -0.38 0.36
N LEU A 202 -4.58 -0.36 -0.92
CA LEU A 202 -3.55 0.52 -1.51
C LEU A 202 -4.14 1.41 -2.61
N ASP A 203 -5.33 1.97 -2.36
CA ASP A 203 -6.09 2.67 -3.40
C ASP A 203 -5.44 3.98 -3.83
N ASN A 204 -5.36 4.20 -5.13
CA ASN A 204 -4.79 5.41 -5.71
C ASN A 204 -3.37 5.70 -5.15
N THR A 205 -2.47 4.71 -5.24
CA THR A 205 -1.10 4.81 -4.73
C THR A 205 -0.01 4.83 -5.80
N LEU A 206 -0.41 5.15 -7.03
CA LEU A 206 0.42 5.23 -8.24
C LEU A 206 1.08 3.91 -8.68
N LEU A 207 0.74 2.77 -8.08
CA LEU A 207 1.41 1.50 -8.33
C LEU A 207 1.36 1.13 -9.81
N SER A 208 2.53 0.85 -10.37
CA SER A 208 2.68 0.38 -11.75
C SER A 208 2.85 -1.14 -11.85
N ASP A 209 3.28 -1.77 -10.75
CA ASP A 209 3.50 -3.20 -10.61
C ASP A 209 2.67 -3.77 -9.44
N PHE A 210 2.40 -5.08 -9.50
CA PHE A 210 1.75 -5.80 -8.39
C PHE A 210 2.74 -5.94 -7.20
N PRO A 211 2.32 -5.72 -5.94
CA PRO A 211 3.19 -5.81 -4.78
C PRO A 211 3.90 -7.17 -4.65
N ALA A 212 5.21 -7.11 -4.36
CA ALA A 212 6.05 -8.30 -4.17
C ALA A 212 6.18 -8.69 -2.69
N GLY A 213 6.45 -9.97 -2.43
CA GLY A 213 6.64 -10.52 -1.09
C GLY A 213 5.38 -10.58 -0.23
N LEU A 214 4.18 -10.40 -0.80
CA LEU A 214 2.93 -10.46 -0.01
C LEU A 214 2.63 -11.88 0.51
N GLY A 215 3.25 -12.92 -0.07
CA GLY A 215 3.15 -14.29 0.44
C GLY A 215 3.68 -14.48 1.86
N ASP A 216 4.53 -13.57 2.35
CA ASP A 216 5.01 -13.58 3.74
C ASP A 216 3.91 -13.16 4.74
N LEU A 217 2.89 -12.44 4.28
CA LEU A 217 1.74 -12.03 5.08
C LEU A 217 0.69 -13.14 5.10
N THR A 218 1.00 -14.24 5.79
CA THR A 218 0.17 -15.47 5.82
C THR A 218 -1.26 -15.30 6.35
N SER A 219 -1.58 -14.15 6.97
CA SER A 219 -2.93 -13.83 7.44
C SER A 219 -3.75 -13.05 6.40
N LEU A 220 -3.14 -12.58 5.32
CA LEU A 220 -3.75 -11.68 4.33
C LEU A 220 -4.87 -12.39 3.57
N GLN A 221 -6.09 -11.88 3.71
CA GLN A 221 -7.30 -12.41 3.08
C GLN A 221 -7.87 -11.44 2.03
N GLN A 222 -7.71 -10.14 2.24
CA GLN A 222 -8.27 -9.10 1.37
C GLN A 222 -7.19 -8.14 0.90
N LEU A 223 -7.05 -8.01 -0.41
CA LEU A 223 -6.12 -7.09 -1.07
C LEU A 223 -6.88 -6.24 -2.07
N ILE A 224 -6.94 -4.94 -1.80
CA ILE A 224 -7.60 -3.93 -2.64
C ILE A 224 -6.52 -3.02 -3.21
N LEU A 225 -6.43 -2.94 -4.53
CA LEU A 225 -5.42 -2.22 -5.29
C LEU A 225 -6.08 -1.30 -6.32
N ASP A 226 -7.26 -0.77 -5.99
CA ASP A 226 -8.08 -0.05 -6.95
C ASP A 226 -7.45 1.31 -7.30
N TYR A 227 -7.84 1.85 -8.47
CA TYR A 227 -7.38 3.17 -8.91
C TYR A 227 -5.85 3.30 -9.04
N ASN A 228 -5.13 2.21 -9.31
CA ASN A 228 -3.70 2.22 -9.59
C ASN A 228 -3.42 2.19 -11.11
N TYR A 229 -2.17 1.94 -11.50
CA TYR A 229 -1.72 1.88 -12.89
C TYR A 229 -1.07 0.53 -13.22
N ILE A 230 -1.47 -0.53 -12.50
CA ILE A 230 -0.92 -1.88 -12.67
C ILE A 230 -1.26 -2.37 -14.08
N THR A 231 -0.26 -2.90 -14.78
CA THR A 231 -0.41 -3.36 -16.18
C THR A 231 -0.49 -4.87 -16.34
N SER A 232 0.00 -5.61 -15.35
CA SER A 232 -0.10 -7.06 -15.32
C SER A 232 -0.08 -7.60 -13.89
N VAL A 233 -0.73 -8.74 -13.68
CA VAL A 233 -0.65 -9.50 -12.44
C VAL A 233 -0.30 -10.94 -12.78
N ASP A 234 0.77 -11.44 -12.17
CA ASP A 234 1.19 -12.82 -12.27
C ASP A 234 1.29 -13.46 -10.88
N SER A 235 1.56 -14.76 -10.83
CA SER A 235 1.65 -15.53 -9.58
C SER A 235 3.06 -15.53 -8.98
N LEU A 236 3.80 -14.41 -9.05
CA LEU A 236 5.17 -14.36 -8.53
C LEU A 236 5.24 -14.57 -7.01
N ASP A 237 4.17 -14.20 -6.30
CA ASP A 237 3.98 -14.52 -4.89
C ASP A 237 2.82 -15.49 -4.71
N VAL A 238 3.09 -16.61 -4.05
CA VAL A 238 2.05 -17.55 -3.64
C VAL A 238 1.37 -16.97 -2.39
N ILE A 239 0.22 -16.32 -2.57
CA ILE A 239 -0.61 -15.77 -1.49
C ILE A 239 -1.81 -16.71 -1.27
N ASP A 240 -1.55 -17.91 -0.75
CA ASP A 240 -2.57 -18.95 -0.60
C ASP A 240 -3.74 -18.52 0.30
N SER A 241 -3.55 -17.57 1.22
CA SER A 241 -4.59 -17.09 2.14
C SER A 241 -5.60 -16.13 1.51
N LEU A 242 -5.35 -15.62 0.30
CA LEU A 242 -6.15 -14.55 -0.30
C LEU A 242 -7.52 -15.06 -0.77
N THR A 243 -8.58 -14.44 -0.27
CA THR A 243 -9.98 -14.74 -0.65
C THR A 243 -10.59 -13.62 -1.49
N THR A 244 -10.10 -12.39 -1.36
CA THR A 244 -10.61 -11.22 -2.10
C THR A 244 -9.46 -10.45 -2.72
N LEU A 245 -9.55 -10.23 -4.03
CA LEU A 245 -8.63 -9.39 -4.80
C LEU A 245 -9.42 -8.37 -5.61
N SER A 246 -9.17 -7.09 -5.36
CA SER A 246 -9.71 -5.99 -6.16
C SER A 246 -8.60 -5.24 -6.87
N LEU A 247 -8.77 -5.06 -8.17
CA LEU A 247 -7.86 -4.42 -9.11
C LEU A 247 -8.65 -3.49 -10.05
N GLU A 248 -9.77 -2.94 -9.59
CA GLU A 248 -10.65 -2.09 -10.37
C GLU A 248 -9.92 -0.82 -10.82
N SER A 249 -10.29 -0.27 -11.99
CA SER A 249 -9.74 0.99 -12.49
C SER A 249 -8.20 1.01 -12.57
N ASN A 250 -7.62 -0.07 -13.10
CA ASN A 250 -6.19 -0.20 -13.37
C ASN A 250 -5.90 -0.16 -14.89
N SER A 251 -4.75 -0.63 -15.33
CA SER A 251 -4.37 -0.71 -16.75
C SER A 251 -4.01 -2.14 -17.16
N ILE A 252 -4.61 -3.15 -16.51
CA ILE A 252 -4.22 -4.55 -16.64
C ILE A 252 -4.55 -5.04 -18.05
N ALA A 253 -3.52 -5.46 -18.78
CA ALA A 253 -3.66 -6.11 -20.08
C ALA A 253 -3.41 -7.63 -19.99
N SER A 254 -2.81 -8.11 -18.90
CA SER A 254 -2.50 -9.53 -18.69
C SER A 254 -2.69 -9.94 -17.24
N PHE A 255 -3.55 -10.92 -16.99
CA PHE A 255 -3.76 -11.52 -15.68
C PHE A 255 -3.46 -13.03 -15.76
N THR A 256 -2.36 -13.45 -15.15
CA THR A 256 -1.90 -14.85 -15.11
C THR A 256 -1.81 -15.41 -13.68
N GLY A 257 -2.08 -14.57 -12.67
CA GLY A 257 -2.11 -14.97 -11.27
C GLY A 257 -3.13 -16.07 -10.97
N VAL A 258 -2.74 -17.05 -10.16
CA VAL A 258 -3.62 -18.12 -9.65
C VAL A 258 -3.54 -18.10 -8.13
N PHE A 259 -4.63 -17.69 -7.50
CA PHE A 259 -4.76 -17.56 -6.06
C PHE A 259 -5.68 -18.68 -5.55
N ALA A 260 -5.12 -19.70 -4.90
CA ALA A 260 -5.78 -20.99 -4.71
C ALA A 260 -7.15 -20.91 -4.02
N ASN A 261 -7.32 -19.98 -3.08
CA ASN A 261 -8.54 -19.83 -2.27
C ASN A 261 -9.35 -18.57 -2.64
N LEU A 262 -9.14 -17.98 -3.82
CA LEU A 262 -9.83 -16.75 -4.21
C LEU A 262 -11.33 -17.01 -4.44
N GLU A 263 -12.15 -16.20 -3.78
CA GLU A 263 -13.62 -16.25 -3.85
C GLU A 263 -14.19 -15.03 -4.58
N TYR A 264 -13.53 -13.87 -4.47
CA TYR A 264 -13.97 -12.59 -5.02
C TYR A 264 -12.84 -11.96 -5.85
N LEU A 265 -13.10 -11.74 -7.14
CA LEU A 265 -12.16 -11.11 -8.06
C LEU A 265 -12.81 -9.95 -8.81
N TYR A 266 -12.24 -8.76 -8.66
CA TYR A 266 -12.71 -7.54 -9.29
C TYR A 266 -11.64 -7.01 -10.26
N LEU A 267 -11.94 -7.06 -11.55
CA LEU A 267 -11.05 -6.67 -12.66
C LEU A 267 -11.73 -5.66 -13.59
N GLY A 268 -12.76 -4.96 -13.13
CA GLY A 268 -13.44 -3.97 -13.93
C GLY A 268 -12.58 -2.74 -14.24
N ASP A 269 -12.98 -2.00 -15.28
CA ASP A 269 -12.29 -0.81 -15.80
C ASP A 269 -10.78 -1.04 -15.99
N ASN A 270 -10.44 -2.05 -16.80
CA ASN A 270 -9.07 -2.45 -17.15
C ASN A 270 -8.89 -2.56 -18.67
N ASN A 271 -7.71 -3.01 -19.11
CA ASN A 271 -7.33 -3.12 -20.52
C ASN A 271 -7.31 -4.58 -21.04
N LEU A 272 -8.13 -5.47 -20.46
CA LEU A 272 -8.17 -6.87 -20.89
C LEU A 272 -8.83 -6.99 -22.26
N THR A 273 -8.15 -7.67 -23.19
CA THR A 273 -8.65 -7.94 -24.55
C THR A 273 -9.23 -9.34 -24.71
N SER A 274 -9.09 -10.20 -23.70
CA SER A 274 -9.74 -11.51 -23.61
C SER A 274 -9.97 -11.86 -22.14
N ILE A 275 -10.93 -12.75 -21.86
CA ILE A 275 -11.10 -13.29 -20.50
C ILE A 275 -9.88 -14.16 -20.18
N PRO A 276 -9.06 -13.80 -19.17
CA PRO A 276 -7.81 -14.50 -18.89
C PRO A 276 -8.03 -15.97 -18.52
N SER A 277 -7.21 -16.87 -19.08
CA SER A 277 -7.35 -18.31 -18.82
C SER A 277 -7.15 -18.68 -17.35
N ALA A 278 -6.37 -17.89 -16.60
CA ALA A 278 -6.12 -18.09 -15.19
C ALA A 278 -7.42 -18.04 -14.35
N ILE A 279 -8.42 -17.27 -14.76
CA ILE A 279 -9.72 -17.17 -14.06
C ILE A 279 -10.35 -18.56 -13.89
N PHE A 280 -10.32 -19.39 -14.94
CA PHE A 280 -10.91 -20.73 -14.94
C PHE A 280 -10.16 -21.74 -14.04
N SER A 281 -9.02 -21.37 -13.48
CA SER A 281 -8.28 -22.19 -12.50
C SER A 281 -8.73 -21.94 -11.05
N HIS A 282 -9.54 -20.92 -10.79
CA HIS A 282 -9.99 -20.56 -9.43
C HIS A 282 -11.25 -21.36 -9.06
N SER A 283 -11.07 -22.55 -8.49
CA SER A 283 -12.18 -23.46 -8.16
C SER A 283 -13.11 -22.97 -7.04
N HIS A 284 -12.70 -21.93 -6.29
CA HIS A 284 -13.47 -21.32 -5.21
C HIS A 284 -14.14 -20.00 -5.62
N LEU A 285 -13.92 -19.52 -6.85
CA LEU A 285 -14.41 -18.22 -7.28
C LEU A 285 -15.95 -18.21 -7.29
N SER A 286 -16.54 -17.23 -6.62
CA SER A 286 -17.98 -17.02 -6.53
C SER A 286 -18.41 -15.73 -7.21
N VAL A 287 -17.59 -14.67 -7.08
CA VAL A 287 -17.87 -13.35 -7.65
C VAL A 287 -16.75 -12.93 -8.59
N LEU A 288 -17.14 -12.51 -9.79
CA LEU A 288 -16.23 -12.00 -10.80
C LEU A 288 -16.79 -10.72 -11.43
N ASN A 289 -16.04 -9.62 -11.38
CA ASN A 289 -16.31 -8.41 -12.16
C ASN A 289 -15.30 -8.25 -13.29
N LEU A 290 -15.80 -8.06 -14.51
CA LEU A 290 -15.02 -7.85 -15.73
C LEU A 290 -15.52 -6.63 -16.54
N THR A 291 -16.45 -5.82 -16.02
CA THR A 291 -17.03 -4.69 -16.76
C THR A 291 -16.01 -3.64 -17.13
N GLY A 292 -16.23 -2.87 -18.18
CA GLY A 292 -15.33 -1.76 -18.57
C GLY A 292 -14.00 -2.22 -19.18
N ASN A 293 -13.88 -3.50 -19.53
CA ASN A 293 -12.80 -4.01 -20.38
C ASN A 293 -13.18 -3.92 -21.88
N SER A 294 -12.26 -4.33 -22.76
CA SER A 294 -12.44 -4.25 -24.22
C SER A 294 -12.15 -5.60 -24.89
N PHE A 295 -12.96 -6.61 -24.59
CA PHE A 295 -12.78 -7.97 -25.08
C PHE A 295 -12.93 -8.06 -26.60
N GLU A 296 -11.87 -8.48 -27.29
CA GLU A 296 -11.83 -8.60 -28.75
C GLU A 296 -12.54 -9.86 -29.27
N PHE A 297 -12.85 -10.81 -28.37
CA PHE A 297 -13.46 -12.09 -28.71
C PHE A 297 -14.60 -12.43 -27.76
N ARG A 298 -15.69 -12.97 -28.34
CA ARG A 298 -16.86 -13.50 -27.60
C ARG A 298 -16.81 -15.01 -27.41
N SER A 299 -15.92 -15.72 -28.11
CA SER A 299 -15.96 -17.17 -28.18
C SER A 299 -15.44 -17.83 -26.89
N LEU A 300 -16.22 -18.76 -26.35
CA LEU A 300 -15.86 -19.57 -25.18
C LEU A 300 -15.91 -21.07 -25.51
N THR A 301 -15.14 -21.87 -24.77
CA THR A 301 -15.39 -23.32 -24.70
C THR A 301 -16.61 -23.61 -23.84
N LEU A 302 -17.17 -24.81 -23.95
CA LEU A 302 -18.28 -25.23 -23.10
C LEU A 302 -17.90 -25.18 -21.61
N ASP A 303 -16.70 -25.69 -21.27
CA ASP A 303 -16.22 -25.70 -19.88
C ASP A 303 -16.04 -24.28 -19.32
N GLN A 304 -15.60 -23.32 -20.15
CA GLN A 304 -15.49 -21.92 -19.75
C GLN A 304 -16.86 -21.28 -19.53
N ALA A 305 -17.83 -21.54 -20.42
CA ALA A 305 -19.19 -21.05 -20.28
C ALA A 305 -19.89 -21.66 -19.05
N ASP A 306 -19.69 -22.95 -18.78
CA ASP A 306 -20.21 -23.64 -17.61
C ASP A 306 -19.59 -23.09 -16.32
N PHE A 307 -18.27 -22.82 -16.30
CA PHE A 307 -17.60 -22.17 -15.19
C PHE A 307 -18.22 -20.79 -14.88
N LEU A 308 -18.34 -19.92 -15.88
CA LEU A 308 -18.91 -18.58 -15.69
C LEU A 308 -20.39 -18.62 -15.25
N ASN A 309 -21.15 -19.60 -15.71
CA ASN A 309 -22.52 -19.84 -15.24
C ASN A 309 -22.60 -20.42 -13.82
N SER A 310 -21.51 -20.98 -13.28
CA SER A 310 -21.46 -21.53 -11.93
C SER A 310 -21.21 -20.47 -10.84
N LEU A 311 -20.69 -19.29 -11.23
CA LEU A 311 -20.45 -18.17 -10.33
C LEU A 311 -21.77 -17.68 -9.72
N GLU A 312 -21.74 -17.25 -8.45
CA GLU A 312 -22.88 -16.59 -7.81
C GLU A 312 -23.17 -15.24 -8.45
N THR A 313 -22.13 -14.50 -8.82
CA THR A 313 -22.26 -13.20 -9.47
C THR A 313 -21.19 -13.04 -10.53
N LEU A 314 -21.62 -12.89 -11.78
CA LEU A 314 -20.78 -12.41 -12.87
C LEU A 314 -21.26 -11.02 -13.29
N VAL A 315 -20.39 -10.03 -13.16
CA VAL A 315 -20.62 -8.69 -13.70
C VAL A 315 -19.83 -8.57 -15.00
N LEU A 316 -20.56 -8.70 -16.10
CA LEU A 316 -20.08 -8.59 -17.48
C LEU A 316 -21.27 -8.15 -18.32
N SER A 317 -21.03 -7.42 -19.40
CA SER A 317 -22.06 -6.81 -20.25
C SER A 317 -21.69 -6.87 -21.72
N ASP A 318 -22.68 -6.70 -22.61
CA ASP A 318 -22.45 -6.72 -24.05
C ASP A 318 -21.53 -5.57 -24.54
N SER A 319 -21.51 -4.46 -23.81
CA SER A 319 -20.65 -3.30 -24.09
C SER A 319 -19.18 -3.53 -23.76
N ASP A 320 -18.84 -4.59 -23.01
CA ASP A 320 -17.46 -4.91 -22.65
C ASP A 320 -16.72 -5.63 -23.80
N PHE A 321 -17.41 -5.96 -24.89
CA PHE A 321 -16.84 -6.61 -26.05
C PHE A 321 -16.72 -5.62 -27.21
N ALA A 322 -15.52 -5.52 -27.78
CA ALA A 322 -15.19 -4.63 -28.90
C ALA A 322 -15.75 -5.12 -30.25
N VAL A 323 -16.24 -6.36 -30.30
CA VAL A 323 -16.80 -7.00 -31.50
C VAL A 323 -18.27 -7.29 -31.32
N ASP A 324 -19.05 -7.22 -32.40
CA ASP A 324 -20.46 -7.63 -32.39
C ASP A 324 -20.61 -9.15 -32.34
N LEU A 325 -21.81 -9.62 -31.99
CA LEU A 325 -22.13 -11.04 -32.02
C LEU A 325 -22.38 -11.52 -33.45
N GLU A 326 -21.42 -12.25 -34.03
CA GLU A 326 -21.49 -12.77 -35.40
C GLU A 326 -21.70 -14.30 -35.44
N CYS A 327 -22.77 -14.81 -34.84
CA CYS A 327 -23.16 -16.23 -34.96
C CYS A 327 -24.68 -16.43 -34.87
N ASP A 328 -25.17 -17.55 -35.41
CA ASP A 328 -26.58 -17.90 -35.35
C ASP A 328 -27.02 -18.21 -33.91
N ASP A 329 -28.30 -17.94 -33.60
CA ASP A 329 -28.91 -18.19 -32.28
C ASP A 329 -28.74 -19.62 -31.76
N MET A 330 -28.56 -20.58 -32.67
CA MET A 330 -28.36 -22.00 -32.34
C MET A 330 -26.92 -22.32 -31.87
N GLU A 331 -25.96 -21.44 -32.12
CA GLU A 331 -24.54 -21.60 -31.77
C GLU A 331 -24.14 -20.79 -30.53
N GLN A 332 -25.12 -20.11 -29.94
CA GLN A 332 -24.95 -19.21 -28.81
C GLN A 332 -25.25 -19.93 -27.49
N VAL A 333 -24.45 -19.64 -26.45
CA VAL A 333 -24.76 -19.99 -25.06
C VAL A 333 -25.04 -18.72 -24.26
N LYS A 334 -26.04 -18.80 -23.38
CA LYS A 334 -26.32 -17.75 -22.40
C LYS A 334 -25.38 -17.93 -21.20
N VAL A 335 -24.64 -16.89 -20.85
CA VAL A 335 -23.76 -16.86 -19.67
C VAL A 335 -24.30 -15.79 -18.73
N GLN A 336 -25.02 -16.22 -17.68
CA GLN A 336 -25.77 -15.34 -16.78
C GLN A 336 -26.56 -14.25 -17.54
N ASP A 337 -26.38 -12.97 -17.18
CA ASP A 337 -27.04 -11.84 -17.81
C ASP A 337 -26.39 -11.39 -19.13
N VAL A 338 -25.20 -11.90 -19.46
CA VAL A 338 -24.55 -11.68 -20.76
C VAL A 338 -25.20 -12.57 -21.79
N THR A 339 -25.84 -11.91 -22.75
CA THR A 339 -26.69 -12.58 -23.71
C THR A 339 -25.85 -12.98 -24.93
N ARG A 340 -25.66 -14.30 -25.09
CA ARG A 340 -25.27 -15.00 -26.32
C ARG A 340 -23.78 -14.87 -26.72
N VAL A 341 -22.95 -15.77 -26.21
CA VAL A 341 -21.56 -15.96 -26.66
C VAL A 341 -21.47 -17.16 -27.62
N PRO A 342 -20.75 -17.07 -28.76
CA PRO A 342 -20.55 -18.21 -29.66
C PRO A 342 -19.74 -19.31 -28.94
N LEU A 343 -20.18 -20.57 -29.02
CA LEU A 343 -19.32 -21.68 -28.62
C LEU A 343 -18.27 -21.95 -29.71
N PHE A 344 -17.04 -22.24 -29.30
CA PHE A 344 -16.10 -22.92 -30.20
C PHE A 344 -16.71 -24.27 -30.59
N GLN A 345 -17.18 -24.43 -31.84
CA GLN A 345 -17.44 -25.76 -32.39
C GLN A 345 -16.09 -26.49 -32.43
N ARG A 346 -15.99 -27.60 -31.68
CA ARG A 346 -14.86 -28.53 -31.83
C ARG A 346 -14.80 -28.96 -33.30
N ALA A 347 -13.68 -28.64 -33.96
CA ALA A 347 -13.30 -29.34 -35.18
C ALA A 347 -12.96 -30.80 -34.89
#